data_AF-A0A9E5USB1-F1
#
_entry.id   AF-A0A9E5USB1-F1
#
_cell.length_a   1.000
_cell.length_b   1.000
_cell.length_c   1.000
_cell.angle_alpha   90.00
_cell.angle_beta   90.00
_cell.angle_gamma   90.00
#
_symmetry.space_group_name_H-M   'P 1'
#
loop_
_entity.id
_entity.type
_entity.pdbx_description
1 polymer ?
#
loop_
_entity_poly.entity_id
_entity_poly.type
_entity_poly.pdbx_seq_one_letter_code
_entity_poly.pdbx_strand_id
1 'polypeptide(L)'
;MDRVQEERFSDRAEYDAIRDAFVFRPPLLNKARADTILMHPMPRKNEMGTPQDHDVLDSDPRAIYFNQMENGMFVRMALLALVMGVRAV
;
A
#
# COMPACT_ATOMS: atom_id res chain seq x y z
N MET A 1 0.60 -2.61 4.81
CA MET A 1 0.10 -1.37 5.44
C MET A 1 -1.16 -0.98 4.70
N ASP A 2 -2.20 -0.52 5.42
CA ASP A 2 -3.53 -0.34 4.84
C ASP A 2 -4.04 1.10 5.01
N ARG A 3 -4.82 1.55 4.02
CA ARG A 3 -5.57 2.80 4.09
C ARG A 3 -6.74 2.66 5.06
N VAL A 4 -6.84 3.58 6.03
CA VAL A 4 -8.09 3.73 6.80
C VAL A 4 -9.17 4.32 5.87
N GLN A 5 -10.20 3.52 5.62
CA GLN A 5 -11.25 3.81 4.64
C GLN A 5 -12.40 4.59 5.29
N GLU A 6 -12.33 5.92 5.19
CA GLU A 6 -13.36 6.87 5.64
C GLU A 6 -14.77 6.46 5.18
N GLU A 7 -14.88 5.98 3.94
CA GLU A 7 -16.10 5.55 3.29
C GLU A 7 -16.76 4.31 3.95
N ARG A 8 -16.08 3.63 4.88
CA ARG A 8 -16.62 2.45 5.59
C ARG A 8 -17.18 2.77 6.98
N PHE A 9 -17.05 4.01 7.45
CA PHE A 9 -17.55 4.41 8.77
C PHE A 9 -18.95 4.99 8.67
N SER A 10 -19.82 4.60 9.61
CA SER A 10 -21.17 5.15 9.74
C SER A 10 -21.18 6.49 10.48
N ASP A 11 -20.23 6.66 11.41
CA ASP A 11 -19.98 7.89 12.15
C ASP A 11 -18.59 8.44 11.84
N ARG A 12 -18.53 9.74 11.58
CA ARG A 12 -17.27 10.45 11.31
C ARG A 12 -16.36 10.48 12.54
N ALA A 13 -16.92 10.56 13.75
CA ALA A 13 -16.13 10.63 14.97
C ALA A 13 -15.29 9.35 15.18
N GLU A 14 -15.84 8.17 14.83
CA GLU A 14 -15.11 6.90 14.88
C GLU A 14 -13.93 6.87 13.91
N TYR A 15 -14.11 7.38 12.69
CA TYR A 15 -13.02 7.49 11.72
C TYR A 15 -11.92 8.43 12.22
N ASP A 16 -12.30 9.63 12.68
CA ASP A 16 -11.31 10.63 13.12
C ASP A 16 -10.55 10.17 14.38
N ALA A 17 -11.15 9.31 15.21
CA ALA A 17 -10.48 8.71 16.36
C ALA A 17 -9.34 7.73 15.98
N ILE A 18 -9.41 7.09 14.81
CA ILE A 18 -8.45 6.03 14.43
C ILE A 18 -7.58 6.35 13.21
N ARG A 19 -7.96 7.32 12.38
CA ARG A 19 -7.32 7.61 11.08
C ARG A 19 -5.81 7.86 11.17
N ASP A 20 -5.34 8.39 12.30
CA ASP A 20 -3.94 8.70 12.55
C ASP A 20 -3.34 7.84 13.69
N ALA A 21 -4.01 6.77 14.09
CA ALA A 21 -3.54 5.89 15.17
C ALA A 21 -2.25 5.15 14.81
N PHE A 22 -2.04 4.86 13.51
CA PHE A 22 -0.87 4.14 13.00
C PHE A 22 -0.27 4.89 11.81
N VAL A 23 0.73 5.73 12.09
CA VAL A 23 1.48 6.46 11.06
C VAL A 23 2.85 5.84 10.87
N PHE A 24 3.10 5.29 9.69
CA PHE A 24 4.38 4.73 9.27
C PHE A 24 5.28 5.85 8.72
N ARG A 25 6.45 6.06 9.34
CA ARG A 25 7.43 7.07 8.93
C ARG A 25 8.80 6.43 8.63
N PRO A 26 9.67 7.07 7.84
CA PRO A 26 10.99 6.53 7.48
C PRO A 26 11.84 6.01 8.65
N PRO A 27 11.88 6.65 9.85
CA PRO A 27 12.64 6.12 10.98
C PRO A 27 12.20 4.73 11.46
N LEU A 28 10.94 4.34 11.21
CA LEU A 28 10.45 3.01 11.53
C LEU A 28 11.00 1.96 10.56
N LEU A 29 11.08 2.29 9.27
CA LEU A 29 11.67 1.43 8.24
C LEU A 29 13.18 1.22 8.47
N ASN A 30 13.87 2.21 9.05
CA ASN A 30 15.28 2.08 9.44
C ASN A 30 15.53 1.07 10.57
N LYS A 31 14.51 0.76 11.37
CA LYS A 31 14.58 -0.29 12.40
C LYS A 31 14.23 -1.68 11.86
N ALA A 32 13.68 -1.74 10.65
CA ALA A 32 13.32 -3.00 10.01
C ALA A 32 14.56 -3.67 9.42
N ARG A 33 14.46 -4.97 9.14
CA ARG A 33 15.54 -5.73 8.49
C ARG A 33 15.84 -5.15 7.11
N ALA A 34 17.09 -5.32 6.66
CA ALA A 34 17.54 -4.86 5.34
C ALA A 34 16.75 -5.50 4.17
N ASP A 35 16.19 -6.70 4.37
CA ASP A 35 15.39 -7.44 3.40
C ASP A 35 13.86 -7.26 3.61
N THR A 36 13.45 -6.32 4.45
CA THR A 36 12.03 -6.01 4.64
C THR A 36 11.46 -5.44 3.34
N ILE A 37 10.29 -5.92 2.95
CA ILE A 37 9.56 -5.41 1.78
C ILE A 37 8.39 -4.54 2.27
N LEU A 38 8.36 -3.29 1.82
CA LEU A 38 7.28 -2.34 2.12
C LEU A 38 6.23 -2.36 1.00
N MET A 39 5.00 -2.75 1.36
CA MET A 39 3.84 -2.84 0.47
C MET A 39 2.68 -1.97 0.96
N HIS A 40 1.88 -1.47 0.02
CA HIS A 40 0.71 -0.64 0.27
C HIS A 40 -0.30 -0.76 -0.90
N PRO A 41 -1.60 -1.00 -0.65
CA PRO A 41 -2.60 -1.22 -1.70
C PRO A 41 -3.05 0.07 -2.42
N MET A 42 -2.70 1.24 -1.89
CA MET A 42 -3.03 2.57 -2.42
C MET A 42 -4.56 2.89 -2.44
N PRO A 43 -4.94 4.16 -2.71
CA PRO A 43 -4.16 5.37 -2.49
C PRO A 43 -3.66 5.48 -1.04
N ARG A 44 -2.45 6.02 -0.86
CA ARG A 44 -1.92 6.39 0.46
C ARG A 44 -2.47 7.74 0.91
N LYS A 45 -2.74 7.90 2.21
CA LYS A 45 -3.04 9.18 2.88
C LYS A 45 -2.02 9.43 4.01
N ASN A 46 -2.48 9.98 5.13
CA ASN A 46 -1.68 10.32 6.30
C ASN A 46 -1.04 9.12 6.98
N GLU A 47 -1.51 7.90 6.72
CA GLU A 47 -0.96 6.70 7.30
C GLU A 47 0.54 6.57 6.97
N MET A 48 1.01 7.03 5.81
CA MET A 48 2.44 7.00 5.43
C MET A 48 3.22 8.27 5.80
N GLY A 49 2.68 9.09 6.68
CA GLY A 49 3.29 10.36 7.09
C GLY A 49 3.01 11.51 6.13
N THR A 50 3.91 12.48 6.15
CA THR A 50 3.83 13.71 5.33
C THR A 50 4.23 13.46 3.87
N PRO A 51 3.94 14.38 2.94
CA PRO A 51 4.45 14.27 1.56
C PRO A 51 5.99 14.11 1.49
N GLN A 52 6.73 14.74 2.40
CA GLN A 52 8.18 14.57 2.48
C GLN A 52 8.57 13.16 2.95
N ASP A 53 7.82 12.59 3.89
CA ASP A 53 8.01 11.18 4.29
C ASP A 53 7.74 10.25 3.10
N HIS A 54 6.74 10.57 2.26
CA HIS A 54 6.42 9.80 1.06
C HIS A 54 7.58 9.79 0.08
N ASP A 55 8.20 10.94 -0.20
CA ASP A 55 9.35 11.03 -1.11
C ASP A 55 10.54 10.19 -0.61
N VAL A 56 10.80 10.22 0.71
CA VAL A 56 11.87 9.41 1.33
C VAL A 56 11.55 7.92 1.20
N LEU A 57 10.31 7.51 1.48
CA LEU A 57 9.88 6.11 1.34
C LEU A 57 9.91 5.65 -0.12
N ASP A 58 9.52 6.50 -1.07
CA ASP A 58 9.54 6.23 -2.51
C ASP A 58 10.95 6.00 -3.04
N SER A 59 11.95 6.63 -2.43
CA SER A 59 13.36 6.46 -2.77
C SER A 59 14.00 5.20 -2.17
N ASP A 60 13.36 4.56 -1.19
CA ASP A 60 13.90 3.38 -0.53
C ASP A 60 13.70 2.12 -1.41
N PRO A 61 14.76 1.35 -1.74
CA PRO A 61 14.66 0.19 -2.61
C PRO A 61 13.76 -0.94 -2.04
N ARG A 62 13.42 -0.88 -0.75
CA ARG A 62 12.50 -1.82 -0.10
C ARG A 62 11.03 -1.51 -0.36
N ALA A 63 10.73 -0.29 -0.82
CA ALA A 63 9.37 0.13 -1.15
C ALA A 63 8.97 -0.41 -2.53
N ILE A 64 8.08 -1.41 -2.55
CA ILE A 64 7.67 -2.08 -3.81
C ILE A 64 6.22 -1.83 -4.16
N TYR A 65 5.50 -0.92 -3.50
CA TYR A 65 4.06 -0.72 -3.73
C TYR A 65 3.73 -0.31 -5.19
N PHE A 66 4.66 0.34 -5.91
CA PHE A 66 4.48 0.59 -7.34
C PHE A 66 4.62 -0.69 -8.17
N ASN A 67 5.64 -1.52 -7.90
CA ASN A 67 5.75 -2.84 -8.53
C ASN A 67 4.56 -3.74 -8.17
N GLN A 68 4.03 -3.63 -6.95
CA GLN A 68 2.81 -4.34 -6.53
C GLN A 68 1.61 -3.95 -7.40
N MET A 69 1.45 -2.67 -7.75
CA MET A 69 0.37 -2.22 -8.63
C MET A 69 0.51 -2.80 -10.04
N GLU A 70 1.72 -2.79 -10.60
CA GLU A 70 2.05 -3.40 -11.89
C GLU A 70 1.80 -4.91 -11.88
N ASN A 71 2.25 -5.60 -10.82
CA ASN A 71 1.99 -7.02 -10.61
C ASN A 71 0.49 -7.32 -10.54
N GLY A 72 -0.32 -6.40 -10.01
CA GLY A 72 -1.77 -6.49 -10.03
C GLY A 72 -2.35 -6.53 -11.45
N MET A 73 -1.73 -5.88 -12.44
CA MET A 73 -2.14 -5.99 -13.84
C MET A 73 -1.89 -7.41 -14.36
N PHE A 74 -0.68 -7.95 -14.17
CA PHE A 74 -0.33 -9.29 -14.64
C PHE A 74 -1.20 -10.38 -13.99
N VAL A 75 -1.44 -10.28 -12.68
CA VAL A 75 -2.32 -11.23 -11.96
C VAL A 75 -3.74 -11.19 -12.51
N ARG A 76 -4.29 -10.00 -12.79
CA ARG A 76 -5.63 -9.87 -13.38
C ARG A 76 -5.68 -10.42 -14.81
N MET A 77 -4.67 -10.17 -15.62
CA MET A 77 -4.56 -10.75 -16.98
C MET A 77 -4.55 -12.27 -16.92
N ALA A 78 -3.74 -12.86 -16.03
CA ALA A 78 -3.67 -14.30 -15.84
C ALA A 78 -5.01 -14.88 -15.36
N LEU A 79 -5.64 -14.24 -14.37
CA LEU A 79 -6.94 -14.66 -13.86
C LEU A 79 -8.02 -14.64 -14.95
N LEU A 80 -8.08 -13.57 -15.75
CA LEU A 80 -9.02 -13.45 -16.86
C LEU A 80 -8.76 -14.51 -17.94
N ALA A 81 -7.50 -14.76 -18.30
CA ALA A 81 -7.14 -15.80 -19.26
C ALA A 81 -7.62 -17.19 -18.78
N LEU A 82 -7.40 -17.51 -17.51
CA LEU A 82 -7.85 -18.77 -16.90
C LEU A 82 -9.38 -18.90 -16.91
N VAL A 83 -10.11 -17.87 -16.51
CA VAL A 83 -11.58 -17.87 -16.47
C VAL A 83 -12.19 -17.97 -17.87
N MET A 84 -11.56 -17.34 -18.87
CA MET A 84 -12.02 -17.38 -20.26
C MET A 84 -11.54 -18.62 -21.03
N GLY A 85 -10.74 -19.50 -20.42
CA GLY A 85 -10.19 -20.70 -21.07
C GLY A 85 -9.10 -20.43 -22.12
N VAL A 86 -8.48 -19.24 -22.08
CA VAL A 86 -7.34 -18.88 -22.93
C VAL A 86 -6.10 -19.58 -22.38
N ARG A 87 -5.47 -20.45 -23.17
CA ARG A 87 -4.24 -21.13 -22.76
C ARG A 87 -3.08 -20.15 -22.86
N ALA A 88 -2.27 -20.09 -21.79
CA ALA A 88 -0.94 -19.52 -21.88
C ALA A 88 -0.15 -20.33 -22.92
N VAL A 89 0.43 -19.63 -23.89
CA VAL A 89 1.32 -20.22 -24.91
C VAL A 89 2.68 -20.48 -24.28
#